data_AF-A0A1I4IRR8-F1
#
_entry.id   AF-A0A1I4IRR8-F1
#
_cell.length_a   1.000
_cell.length_b   1.000
_cell.length_c   1.000
_cell.angle_alpha   90.00
_cell.angle_beta   90.00
_cell.angle_gamma   90.00
#
_symmetry.space_group_name_H-M   'P 1'
#
loop_
_entity.id
_entity.type
_entity.pdbx_description
1 polymer ?
#
loop_
_entity_poly.entity_id
_entity_poly.type
_entity_poly.pdbx_seq_one_letter_code
_entity_poly.pdbx_strand_id
1 'polypeptide(L)'
;MASKINIQLSKERHPELFKYFEENEGSPLQVLERLLNENKSMKFSLDERQDLLSDFSKMMLKELIPIRLALRTTEKQTWMLSQLKNTEIIERNIWNTDRPYPGLMSNN
;
A
#
# COMPACT_ATOMS: atom_id res chain seq x y z
N MET A 1 43.30 2.68 28.02
CA MET A 1 44.08 2.55 26.76
C MET A 1 43.10 2.27 25.64
N ALA A 2 42.95 3.17 24.65
CA ALA A 2 42.07 2.94 23.51
C ALA A 2 42.72 1.92 22.56
N SER A 3 41.98 0.87 22.18
CA SER A 3 42.44 -0.12 21.20
C SER A 3 42.59 0.55 19.84
N LYS A 4 43.81 0.57 19.29
CA LYS A 4 44.05 1.04 17.91
C LYS A 4 43.67 -0.09 16.96
N ILE A 5 42.67 0.14 16.12
CA ILE A 5 42.30 -0.77 15.03
C ILE A 5 42.98 -0.23 13.76
N ASN A 6 43.85 -1.02 13.14
CA ASN A 6 44.41 -0.70 11.83
C ASN A 6 43.48 -1.24 10.74
N ILE A 7 42.86 -0.33 9.99
CA ILE A 7 41.98 -0.67 8.88
C ILE A 7 42.71 -0.33 7.58
N GLN A 8 42.90 -1.33 6.72
CA GLN A 8 43.46 -1.13 5.38
C GLN A 8 42.32 -1.04 4.38
N LEU A 9 42.17 0.13 3.75
CA LEU A 9 41.19 0.39 2.70
C LEU A 9 41.95 0.70 1.42
N SER A 10 41.55 0.09 0.29
CA SER A 10 42.07 0.44 -1.03
C SER A 10 41.04 1.26 -1.81
N LYS A 11 41.50 2.29 -2.52
CA LYS A 11 40.65 3.14 -3.37
C LYS A 11 39.98 2.37 -4.50
N GLU A 12 40.63 1.32 -5.00
CA GLU A 12 40.09 0.42 -6.03
C GLU A 12 38.85 -0.35 -5.56
N ARG A 13 38.81 -0.78 -4.29
CA ARG A 13 37.67 -1.54 -3.75
C ARG A 13 36.57 -0.66 -3.16
N HIS A 14 36.90 0.56 -2.74
CA HIS A 14 35.98 1.45 -2.06
C HIS A 14 35.96 2.87 -2.67
N PRO A 15 35.72 3.02 -3.98
CA PRO A 15 35.81 4.31 -4.65
C PRO A 15 34.85 5.36 -4.07
N GLU A 16 33.65 4.95 -3.66
CA GLU A 16 32.64 5.85 -3.07
C GLU A 16 33.04 6.37 -1.69
N LEU A 17 33.65 5.52 -0.86
CA LEU A 17 34.13 5.92 0.47
C LEU A 17 35.29 6.92 0.36
N PHE A 18 36.21 6.70 -0.58
CA PHE A 18 37.30 7.63 -0.84
C PHE A 18 36.81 8.95 -1.45
N LYS A 19 35.83 8.90 -2.37
CA LYS A 19 35.16 10.10 -2.86
C LYS A 19 34.51 10.88 -1.72
N TYR A 20 33.84 10.20 -0.81
CA TYR A 20 33.24 10.82 0.36
C TYR A 20 34.28 11.45 1.32
N PHE A 21 35.47 10.84 1.47
CA PHE A 21 36.58 11.44 2.20
C PHE A 21 37.15 12.69 1.51
N GLU A 22 37.16 12.72 0.17
CA GLU A 22 37.62 13.87 -0.61
C GLU A 22 36.62 15.04 -0.56
N GLU A 23 35.32 14.74 -0.45
CA GLU A 23 34.24 15.73 -0.41
C GLU A 23 33.98 16.33 0.99
N ASN A 24 34.41 15.64 2.05
CA ASN A 24 34.17 16.08 3.43
C ASN A 24 35.46 16.54 4.11
N GLU A 25 35.41 17.71 4.74
CA GLU A 25 36.53 18.25 5.51
C GLU A 25 36.77 17.44 6.79
N GLY A 26 38.03 17.02 7.01
CA GLY A 26 38.47 16.37 8.24
C GLY A 26 39.48 15.26 8.01
N SER A 27 39.96 14.67 9.10
CA SER A 27 40.75 13.43 8.99
C SER A 27 39.84 12.25 8.60
N PRO A 28 40.32 11.26 7.84
CA PRO A 28 39.52 10.10 7.43
C PRO A 28 38.85 9.37 8.61
N LEU A 29 39.49 9.37 9.78
CA LEU A 29 38.93 8.79 11.00
C LEU A 29 37.72 9.58 11.52
N GLN A 30 37.79 10.91 11.52
CA GLN A 30 36.68 11.77 11.94
C GLN A 30 35.49 11.64 10.96
N VAL A 31 35.78 11.54 9.66
CA VAL A 31 34.74 11.35 8.64
C VAL A 31 34.08 9.96 8.80
N LEU A 32 34.86 8.91 9.07
CA LEU A 32 34.33 7.57 9.37
C LEU A 32 33.48 7.56 10.64
N GLU A 33 33.91 8.24 11.69
CA GLU A 33 33.16 8.34 12.95
C GLU A 33 31.83 9.07 12.74
N ARG A 34 31.83 10.16 11.96
CA ARG A 34 30.60 10.86 11.57
C ARG A 34 29.67 9.96 10.76
N LEU A 35 30.16 9.29 9.73
CA LEU A 35 29.42 8.32 8.92
C LEU A 35 28.80 7.19 9.76
N LEU A 36 29.53 6.69 10.76
CA LEU A 36 29.03 5.66 11.68
C LEU A 36 27.90 6.19 12.56
N ASN A 37 28.03 7.42 13.06
CA ASN A 37 27.00 8.04 13.89
C ASN A 37 25.74 8.38 13.08
N GLU A 38 25.91 8.87 11.85
CA GLU A 38 24.80 9.08 10.90
C GLU A 38 24.08 7.77 10.60
N ASN A 39 24.81 6.68 10.31
CA ASN A 39 24.21 5.37 10.08
C ASN A 39 23.42 4.86 11.30
N LYS A 40 23.94 5.04 12.51
CA LYS A 40 23.23 4.68 13.74
C LYS A 40 21.94 5.48 13.90
N SER A 41 22.00 6.79 13.65
CA SER A 41 20.82 7.66 13.71
C SER A 41 19.77 7.28 12.66
N MET A 42 20.20 7.03 11.41
CA MET A 42 19.31 6.59 10.34
C MET A 42 18.68 5.24 10.64
N LYS A 43 19.44 4.29 11.20
CA LYS A 43 18.90 3.00 11.63
C LYS A 43 17.83 3.16 12.70
N PHE A 44 18.08 3.98 13.71
CA PHE A 44 17.09 4.28 14.75
C PHE A 44 15.79 4.86 14.15
N SER A 45 15.89 5.84 13.25
CA SER A 45 14.72 6.39 12.57
C SER A 45 13.99 5.39 11.66
N LEU A 46 14.71 4.43 11.07
CA LEU A 46 14.09 3.35 10.30
C LEU A 46 13.29 2.40 11.19
N ASP A 47 13.84 2.03 12.34
CA ASP A 47 13.17 1.16 13.31
C ASP A 47 11.87 1.83 13.82
N GLU A 48 11.90 3.12 14.17
CA GLU A 48 10.70 3.88 14.56
C GLU A 48 9.64 3.94 13.45
N ARG A 49 10.07 4.16 12.19
CA ARG A 49 9.15 4.17 11.04
C ARG A 49 8.53 2.80 10.78
N GLN A 50 9.29 1.74 11.00
CA GLN A 50 8.80 0.36 10.87
C GLN A 50 7.74 0.04 11.92
N ASP A 51 7.95 0.46 13.17
CA ASP A 51 6.97 0.30 14.24
C ASP A 51 5.68 1.08 13.94
N LEU A 52 5.80 2.33 13.49
CA LEU A 52 4.65 3.15 13.10
C LEU A 52 3.88 2.54 11.91
N LEU A 53 4.57 2.00 10.91
CA LEU A 53 3.95 1.30 9.78
C LEU A 53 3.22 0.03 10.24
N SER A 54 3.82 -0.72 11.16
CA SER A 54 3.23 -1.92 11.75
C SER A 54 1.93 -1.60 12.48
N ASP A 55 1.92 -0.53 13.27
CA ASP A 55 0.73 -0.11 14.02
C ASP A 55 -0.36 0.47 13.11
N PHE A 56 0.02 1.25 12.10
CA PHE A 56 -0.91 1.71 11.07
C PHE A 56 -1.56 0.53 10.33
N SER A 57 -0.77 -0.48 9.95
CA SER A 57 -1.27 -1.68 9.28
C SER A 57 -2.28 -2.45 10.14
N LYS A 58 -1.99 -2.64 11.44
CA LYS A 58 -2.94 -3.27 12.38
C LYS A 58 -4.24 -2.48 12.51
N MET A 59 -4.17 -1.15 12.52
CA MET A 59 -5.35 -0.29 12.57
C MET A 59 -6.18 -0.41 11.29
N MET A 60 -5.54 -0.28 10.12
CA MET A 60 -6.21 -0.38 8.82
C MET A 60 -6.87 -1.75 8.59
N LEU A 61 -6.22 -2.83 9.02
CA LEU A 61 -6.80 -4.18 8.93
C LEU A 61 -8.09 -4.31 9.75
N LYS A 62 -8.17 -3.65 10.92
CA LYS A 62 -9.40 -3.64 11.72
C LYS A 62 -10.52 -2.88 11.02
N GLU A 63 -10.22 -1.76 10.38
CA GLU A 63 -11.21 -0.94 9.65
C GLU A 63 -11.65 -1.55 8.31
N LEU A 64 -10.77 -2.33 7.66
CA LEU A 64 -11.07 -3.00 6.38
C LEU A 64 -12.18 -4.06 6.50
N ILE A 65 -12.31 -4.72 7.65
CA ILE A 65 -13.32 -5.78 7.86
C ILE A 65 -14.74 -5.19 7.86
N PRO A 66 -15.08 -4.17 8.66
CA PRO A 66 -16.37 -3.48 8.59
C PRO A 66 -16.70 -2.94 7.20
N ILE A 67 -15.72 -2.32 6.52
CA ILE A 67 -15.91 -1.79 5.16
C ILE A 67 -16.28 -2.92 4.20
N ARG A 68 -15.54 -4.04 4.23
CA ARG A 68 -15.84 -5.22 3.40
C ARG A 68 -17.23 -5.79 3.70
N LEU A 69 -17.65 -5.83 4.96
CA LEU A 69 -18.98 -6.31 5.35
C LEU A 69 -20.09 -5.37 4.86
N ALA A 70 -19.92 -4.06 5.02
CA ALA A 70 -20.85 -3.05 4.52
C ALA A 70 -20.95 -3.07 2.99
N LEU A 71 -19.84 -3.32 2.29
CA LEU A 71 -19.83 -3.44 0.83
C LEU A 71 -20.60 -4.68 0.38
N ARG A 72 -20.42 -5.82 1.05
CA ARG A 72 -21.19 -7.04 0.76
C ARG A 72 -22.69 -6.88 1.00
N THR A 73 -23.10 -6.14 2.04
CA THR A 73 -24.52 -5.89 2.31
C THR A 73 -25.14 -4.97 1.27
N THR A 74 -24.43 -3.91 0.86
CA THR A 74 -24.90 -2.99 -0.19
C THR A 74 -24.99 -3.65 -1.56
N GLU A 75 -24.04 -4.52 -1.92
CA GLU A 75 -24.13 -5.35 -3.13
C GLU A 75 -25.38 -6.25 -3.12
N LYS A 76 -25.63 -6.94 -2.00
CA LYS A 76 -26.81 -7.79 -1.84
C LYS A 76 -28.12 -6.98 -1.98
N GLN A 77 -28.19 -5.82 -1.32
CA GLN A 77 -29.37 -4.93 -1.40
C GLN A 77 -29.59 -4.44 -2.83
N THR A 78 -28.53 -4.03 -3.52
CA THR A 78 -28.59 -3.58 -4.91
C THR A 78 -29.09 -4.70 -5.84
N TRP A 79 -28.58 -5.91 -5.65
CA TRP A 79 -29.03 -7.08 -6.41
C TRP A 79 -30.52 -7.38 -6.18
N MET A 80 -30.99 -7.37 -4.92
CA MET A 80 -32.40 -7.60 -4.60
C MET A 80 -33.32 -6.52 -5.22
N LEU A 81 -32.92 -5.24 -5.14
CA LEU A 81 -33.66 -4.15 -5.75
C LEU A 81 -33.77 -4.30 -7.28
N SER A 82 -32.70 -4.77 -7.92
CA SER A 82 -32.70 -5.09 -9.35
C SER A 82 -33.70 -6.19 -9.68
N GLN A 83 -33.76 -7.27 -8.87
CA GLN A 83 -34.76 -8.33 -9.05
C GLN A 83 -36.18 -7.81 -8.89
N LEU A 84 -36.46 -7.04 -7.84
CA LEU A 84 -37.80 -6.46 -7.61
C LEU A 84 -38.25 -5.57 -8.77
N LYS A 85 -37.36 -4.71 -9.28
CA LYS A 85 -37.64 -3.88 -10.45
C LYS A 85 -37.95 -4.71 -11.68
N ASN A 86 -37.19 -5.78 -11.92
CA ASN A 86 -37.43 -6.66 -13.07
C ASN A 86 -38.77 -7.40 -12.93
N THR A 87 -39.10 -7.88 -11.74
CA THR A 87 -40.40 -8.50 -11.46
C THR A 87 -41.54 -7.51 -11.68
N GLU A 88 -41.44 -6.28 -11.20
CA GLU A 88 -42.45 -5.23 -11.43
C GLU A 88 -42.65 -4.96 -12.93
N ILE A 89 -41.56 -4.91 -13.71
CA ILE A 89 -41.64 -4.75 -15.18
C ILE A 89 -42.34 -5.96 -15.82
N ILE A 90 -42.01 -7.19 -15.42
CA ILE A 90 -42.63 -8.41 -15.94
C ILE A 90 -44.12 -8.42 -15.61
N GLU A 91 -44.50 -8.17 -14.36
CA GLU A 91 -45.90 -8.12 -13.92
C GLU A 91 -46.67 -7.05 -14.71
N ARG A 92 -46.14 -5.84 -14.81
CA ARG A 92 -46.78 -4.78 -15.63
C ARG A 92 -46.93 -5.17 -17.10
N ASN A 93 -46.01 -5.94 -17.66
CA ASN A 93 -46.11 -6.41 -19.04
C ASN A 93 -47.13 -7.55 -19.19
N ILE A 94 -47.29 -8.42 -18.19
CA ILE A 94 -48.32 -9.47 -18.18
C ILE A 94 -49.72 -8.84 -18.09
N TRP A 95 -49.88 -7.78 -17.28
CA TRP A 95 -51.17 -7.12 -17.07
C TRP A 95 -51.50 -6.03 -18.11
N ASN A 96 -50.54 -5.59 -18.93
CA ASN A 96 -50.81 -4.70 -20.07
C ASN A 96 -51.19 -5.52 -21.31
N THR A 97 -52.48 -5.73 -21.54
CA THR A 97 -53.02 -6.43 -22.72
C THR A 97 -52.74 -5.75 -24.06
N ASP A 98 -52.34 -4.47 -24.06
CA ASP A 98 -52.09 -3.67 -25.28
C ASP A 98 -50.63 -3.73 -25.77
N ARG A 99 -49.72 -4.41 -25.07
CA ARG A 99 -48.31 -4.55 -25.49
C ARG A 99 -47.97 -6.03 -25.75
N PRO A 100 -47.52 -6.41 -26.96
CA PRO A 100 -47.10 -7.77 -27.22
C PRO A 100 -45.88 -8.12 -26.34
N TYR A 101 -45.86 -9.36 -25.83
CA TYR A 101 -44.79 -9.88 -24.97
C TYR A 101 -43.41 -9.65 -25.63
N PRO A 102 -42.39 -9.15 -24.89
CA PRO A 102 -41.09 -8.90 -25.49
C PRO A 102 -40.42 -10.24 -25.83
N GLY A 103 -40.55 -10.63 -27.10
CA GLY A 103 -40.12 -11.93 -27.61
C GLY A 103 -40.98 -12.46 -28.78
N LEU A 104 -42.18 -11.90 -29.00
CA LEU A 104 -43.08 -12.34 -30.09
C LEU A 104 -43.13 -11.40 -31.32
N MET A 105 -42.28 -10.37 -31.37
CA MET A 105 -42.16 -9.53 -32.56
C MET A 105 -40.76 -9.65 -33.17
N SER A 106 -40.61 -10.63 -34.07
CA SER A 106 -39.89 -10.54 -35.34
C SER A 106 -39.46 -11.93 -35.80
N ASN A 107 -40.25 -12.54 -36.67
CA ASN A 107 -39.80 -13.07 -37.97
C ASN A 107 -41.03 -13.54 -38.74
N ASN A 108 -41.31 -12.81 -39.83
CA ASN A 108 -42.19 -13.10 -40.99
C ASN A 108 -43.31 -14.13 -40.83
#